data_AF-A0A2A5SLI8-F1
#
_entry.id   AF-A0A2A5SLI8-F1
#
_cell.length_a   1.000
_cell.length_b   1.000
_cell.length_c   1.000
_cell.angle_alpha   90.00
_cell.angle_beta   90.00
_cell.angle_gamma   90.00
#
_symmetry.space_group_name_H-M   'P 1'
#
loop_
_entity.id
_entity.type
_entity.pdbx_description
1 polymer ?
#
loop_
_entity_poly.entity_id
_entity_poly.type
_entity_poly.pdbx_seq_one_letter_code
_entity_poly.pdbx_strand_id
1 'polypeptide(L)'
;MTESLKYFLKYRDQTVVIKYGGNAMIDEKMKESILKDILLLKTVGIKVVLVHGGGPAIGELLEKYEQKSQFVQGLRVTDKKTAQLALTALAGKVNKSLVQDIIRLGGNAIGVSGIDGKLIEAKPISEDLGYV
;
A
#
# COMPACT_ATOMS: atom_id res chain seq x y z
N MET A 1 -20.25 -21.71 -4.38
CA MET A 1 -19.44 -21.79 -3.15
C MET A 1 -18.70 -23.12 -3.02
N THR A 2 -19.33 -24.27 -3.25
CA THR A 2 -18.70 -25.60 -3.14
C THR A 2 -17.48 -25.78 -4.05
N GLU A 3 -17.54 -25.24 -5.27
CA GLU A 3 -16.39 -25.27 -6.20
C GLU A 3 -15.19 -24.44 -5.73
N SER A 4 -15.43 -23.39 -4.94
CA SER A 4 -14.38 -22.51 -4.40
C SER A 4 -13.68 -23.13 -3.17
N LEU A 5 -14.35 -24.07 -2.49
CA LEU A 5 -13.85 -24.70 -1.26
C LEU A 5 -12.48 -25.35 -1.46
N LYS A 6 -12.25 -25.98 -2.61
CA LYS A 6 -10.95 -26.60 -2.93
C LYS A 6 -9.79 -25.59 -2.90
N TYR A 7 -10.04 -24.33 -3.30
CA TYR A 7 -9.02 -23.29 -3.28
C TYR A 7 -8.80 -22.75 -1.86
N PHE A 8 -9.86 -22.57 -1.08
CA PHE A 8 -9.73 -22.16 0.32
C PHE A 8 -8.96 -23.19 1.14
N LEU A 9 -9.23 -24.48 0.94
CA LEU A 9 -8.48 -25.56 1.59
C LEU A 9 -7.02 -25.59 1.11
N LYS A 10 -6.77 -25.41 -0.19
CA LYS A 10 -5.41 -25.39 -0.75
C LYS A 10 -4.54 -24.27 -0.16
N TYR A 11 -5.11 -23.08 0.05
CA TYR A 11 -4.35 -21.90 0.50
C TYR A 11 -4.49 -21.58 1.99
N ARG A 12 -5.23 -22.40 2.75
CA ARG A 12 -5.33 -22.23 4.19
C ARG A 12 -3.93 -22.22 4.82
N ASP A 13 -3.73 -21.32 5.77
CA ASP A 13 -2.47 -21.07 6.49
C ASP A 13 -1.28 -20.56 5.64
N GLN A 14 -1.45 -20.48 4.31
CA GLN A 14 -0.48 -19.87 3.40
C GLN A 14 -0.47 -18.35 3.55
N THR A 15 0.67 -17.75 3.26
CA THR A 15 0.81 -16.29 3.21
C THR A 15 0.63 -15.79 1.78
N VAL A 16 -0.23 -14.80 1.60
CA VAL A 16 -0.48 -14.14 0.32
C VAL A 16 -0.14 -12.67 0.45
N VAL A 17 0.82 -12.21 -0.35
CA VAL A 17 1.22 -10.80 -0.44
C VAL A 17 0.49 -10.16 -1.61
N ILE A 18 -0.32 -9.13 -1.33
CA ILE A 18 -1.15 -8.45 -2.33
C ILE A 18 -0.60 -7.04 -2.53
N LYS A 19 -0.15 -6.74 -3.75
CA LYS A 19 0.19 -5.36 -4.12
C LYS A 19 -1.08 -4.61 -4.53
N TYR A 20 -1.50 -3.69 -3.69
CA TYR A 20 -2.63 -2.81 -3.92
C TYR A 20 -2.16 -1.43 -4.44
N GLY A 21 -2.73 -0.96 -5.54
CA GLY A 21 -2.25 0.23 -6.24
C GLY A 21 -3.09 0.60 -7.45
N GLY A 22 -2.75 1.73 -8.09
CA GLY A 22 -3.41 2.21 -9.31
C GLY A 22 -4.80 2.80 -9.06
N ASN A 23 -5.65 2.77 -10.08
CA ASN A 23 -7.01 3.34 -10.05
C ASN A 23 -7.89 2.74 -8.96
N ALA A 24 -7.59 1.51 -8.53
CA ALA A 24 -8.31 0.82 -7.46
C ALA A 24 -8.20 1.52 -6.09
N MET A 25 -7.27 2.45 -5.92
CA MET A 25 -7.12 3.28 -4.72
C MET A 25 -7.96 4.55 -4.74
N ILE A 26 -8.48 4.96 -5.90
CA ILE A 26 -9.19 6.23 -6.09
C ILE A 26 -10.70 6.03 -6.04
N ASP A 27 -11.20 4.92 -6.58
CA ASP A 27 -12.62 4.58 -6.53
C ASP A 27 -12.97 3.93 -5.18
N GLU A 28 -13.77 4.64 -4.37
CA GLU A 28 -14.20 4.19 -3.04
C GLU A 28 -14.97 2.85 -3.09
N LYS A 29 -15.81 2.63 -4.11
CA LYS A 29 -16.55 1.36 -4.25
C LYS A 29 -15.61 0.21 -4.57
N MET A 30 -14.64 0.45 -5.45
CA MET A 30 -13.62 -0.54 -5.79
C MET A 30 -12.73 -0.86 -4.59
N LYS A 31 -12.30 0.17 -3.84
CA LYS A 31 -11.55 0.01 -2.60
C LYS A 31 -12.32 -0.84 -1.61
N GLU A 32 -13.58 -0.52 -1.33
CA GLU A 32 -14.40 -1.30 -0.39
C GLU A 32 -14.55 -2.77 -0.83
N SER A 33 -14.78 -3.01 -2.13
CA SER A 33 -14.86 -4.36 -2.67
C SER A 33 -13.58 -5.16 -2.44
N ILE A 34 -12.42 -4.56 -2.74
CA ILE A 34 -11.11 -5.22 -2.57
C ILE A 34 -10.83 -5.52 -1.10
N LEU A 35 -11.17 -4.60 -0.19
CA LEU A 35 -10.98 -4.82 1.23
C LEU A 35 -11.89 -5.95 1.76
N LYS A 36 -13.12 -6.08 1.25
CA LYS A 36 -14.00 -7.22 1.56
C LYS A 36 -13.40 -8.54 1.07
N ASP A 37 -12.79 -8.58 -0.11
CA ASP A 37 -12.11 -9.77 -0.61
C ASP A 37 -10.92 -10.16 0.27
N ILE A 38 -10.12 -9.18 0.71
CA ILE A 38 -9.02 -9.40 1.66
C ILE A 38 -9.53 -9.99 2.98
N LEU A 39 -10.64 -9.48 3.50
CA LEU A 39 -11.26 -10.00 4.72
C LEU A 39 -11.81 -11.41 4.52
N LEU A 40 -12.37 -11.74 3.36
CA LEU A 40 -12.79 -13.10 3.03
C LEU A 40 -11.60 -14.07 3.08
N LEU A 41 -10.48 -13.72 2.43
CA LEU A 41 -9.25 -14.53 2.46
C LEU A 41 -8.80 -14.77 3.91
N LYS A 42 -8.78 -13.71 4.72
CA LYS A 42 -8.43 -13.82 6.14
C LYS A 42 -9.39 -14.74 6.91
N THR A 43 -10.69 -14.61 6.68
CA THR A 43 -11.75 -15.39 7.34
C THR A 43 -11.64 -16.88 7.05
N VAL A 44 -11.22 -17.26 5.84
CA VAL A 44 -11.02 -18.68 5.47
C VAL A 44 -9.67 -19.26 5.91
N GLY A 45 -8.85 -18.48 6.62
CA GLY A 45 -7.57 -18.92 7.20
C GLY A 45 -6.34 -18.59 6.37
N ILE A 46 -6.45 -17.77 5.31
CA ILE A 46 -5.29 -17.30 4.54
C ILE A 46 -4.66 -16.10 5.26
N LYS A 47 -3.33 -16.07 5.35
CA LYS A 47 -2.59 -14.97 5.99
C LYS A 47 -2.28 -13.90 4.95
N VAL A 48 -2.98 -12.78 4.99
CA VAL A 48 -2.82 -11.72 4.00
C VAL A 48 -1.81 -10.66 4.48
N VAL A 49 -0.89 -10.28 3.60
CA VAL A 49 -0.04 -9.09 3.73
C VAL A 49 -0.40 -8.13 2.60
N LEU A 50 -0.87 -6.94 2.95
CA LEU A 50 -1.23 -5.90 1.97
C LEU A 50 -0.09 -4.90 1.81
N VAL A 51 0.43 -4.76 0.59
CA VAL A 51 1.46 -3.77 0.24
C VAL A 51 0.82 -2.70 -0.63
N HIS A 52 0.86 -1.44 -0.23
CA HIS A 52 0.23 -0.35 -0.99
C HIS A 52 1.25 0.60 -1.63
N GLY A 53 0.82 1.29 -2.67
CA GLY A 53 1.50 2.47 -3.20
C GLY A 53 0.78 3.75 -2.75
N GLY A 54 0.88 4.80 -3.56
CA GLY A 54 0.12 6.03 -3.32
C GLY A 54 0.60 7.20 -4.17
N GLY A 55 0.97 6.95 -5.42
CA GLY A 55 1.49 7.98 -6.34
C GLY A 55 0.61 9.25 -6.40
N PRO A 56 -0.73 9.13 -6.55
CA PRO A 56 -1.63 10.28 -6.50
C PRO A 56 -1.55 11.07 -5.19
N ALA A 57 -1.58 10.39 -4.03
CA ALA A 57 -1.47 11.05 -2.73
C ALA A 57 -0.12 11.76 -2.52
N ILE A 58 0.97 11.23 -3.08
CA ILE A 58 2.26 11.94 -3.10
C ILE A 58 2.17 13.19 -3.97
N GLY A 59 1.57 13.07 -5.17
CA GLY A 59 1.36 14.19 -6.09
C GLY A 59 0.56 15.33 -5.47
N GLU A 60 -0.58 15.02 -4.86
CA GLU A 60 -1.42 15.98 -4.12
C GLU A 60 -0.62 16.73 -3.05
N LEU A 61 0.22 16.00 -2.29
CA LEU A 61 1.00 16.62 -1.23
C LEU A 61 2.11 17.51 -1.81
N LEU A 62 2.81 17.06 -2.86
CA LEU A 62 3.83 17.87 -3.53
C LEU A 62 3.24 19.17 -4.09
N GLU A 63 2.10 19.09 -4.77
CA GLU A 63 1.39 20.25 -5.31
C GLU A 63 1.00 21.24 -4.21
N LYS A 64 0.47 20.74 -3.08
CA LYS A 64 0.14 21.56 -1.91
C LYS A 64 1.33 22.32 -1.32
N TYR A 65 2.54 21.79 -1.46
CA TYR A 65 3.79 22.43 -1.01
C TYR A 65 4.58 23.07 -2.17
N GLU A 66 3.91 23.33 -3.30
CA GLU A 66 4.46 23.99 -4.49
C GLU A 66 5.73 23.30 -5.02
N GLN A 67 5.78 21.97 -4.91
CA GLN A 67 6.84 21.12 -5.44
C GLN A 67 6.38 20.44 -6.73
N LYS A 68 7.25 20.42 -7.75
CA LYS A 68 6.95 19.73 -9.01
C LYS A 68 7.34 18.27 -8.94
N SER A 69 6.45 17.40 -9.39
CA SER A 69 6.75 15.99 -9.59
C SER A 69 7.66 15.82 -10.82
N GLN A 70 8.78 15.14 -10.67
CA GLN A 70 9.71 14.81 -11.76
C GLN A 70 9.87 13.29 -11.86
N PHE A 71 10.00 12.78 -13.08
CA PHE A 71 10.16 11.35 -13.34
C PHE A 71 11.25 11.10 -14.39
N VAL A 72 12.05 10.06 -14.16
CA VAL A 72 13.04 9.53 -15.10
C VAL A 72 12.79 8.02 -15.22
N GLN A 73 12.54 7.54 -16.44
CA GLN A 73 12.28 6.11 -16.71
C GLN A 73 11.15 5.50 -15.85
N GLY A 74 10.12 6.29 -15.53
CA GLY A 74 9.00 5.85 -14.70
C GLY A 74 9.27 5.87 -13.18
N LEU A 75 10.50 6.18 -12.75
CA LEU A 75 10.87 6.40 -11.35
C LEU A 75 10.80 7.88 -11.01
N ARG A 76 10.32 8.20 -9.81
CA ARG A 76 10.21 9.59 -9.34
C ARG A 76 11.58 10.08 -8.90
N VAL A 77 12.06 11.19 -9.44
CA VAL A 77 13.24 11.85 -8.88
C VAL A 77 12.85 12.36 -7.49
N THR A 78 13.56 11.89 -6.45
CA THR A 78 13.14 12.07 -5.06
C THR A 78 14.29 12.70 -4.28
N ASP A 79 14.25 14.01 -4.10
CA ASP A 79 15.14 14.71 -3.17
C ASP A 79 14.70 14.50 -1.71
N LYS A 80 15.45 15.07 -0.76
CA LYS A 80 15.18 14.90 0.68
C LYS A 80 13.77 15.38 1.08
N LYS A 81 13.32 16.50 0.51
CA LYS A 81 12.01 17.09 0.80
C LYS A 81 10.90 16.22 0.21
N THR A 82 11.08 15.75 -1.01
CA THR A 82 10.19 14.83 -1.71
C THR A 82 10.08 13.50 -0.97
N ALA A 83 11.18 12.96 -0.45
CA ALA A 83 11.19 11.74 0.36
C ALA A 83 10.35 11.90 1.65
N GLN A 84 10.48 13.03 2.34
CA GLN A 84 9.71 13.32 3.56
C GLN A 84 8.21 13.45 3.27
N LEU A 85 7.86 14.13 2.17
CA LEU A 85 6.47 14.24 1.71
C LEU A 85 5.92 12.88 1.26
N ALA A 86 6.72 12.08 0.58
CA ALA A 86 6.34 10.72 0.19
C ALA A 86 6.08 9.83 1.41
N LEU A 87 6.95 9.88 2.43
CA LEU A 87 6.73 9.16 3.70
C LEU A 87 5.43 9.61 4.37
N THR A 88 5.17 10.92 4.42
CA THR A 88 3.95 11.49 5.01
C THR A 88 2.70 11.01 4.28
N ALA A 89 2.71 11.06 2.95
CA ALA A 89 1.60 10.60 2.12
C ALA A 89 1.35 9.10 2.27
N LEU A 90 2.40 8.28 2.18
CA LEU A 90 2.29 6.83 2.18
C LEU A 90 2.03 6.27 3.58
N ALA A 91 2.91 6.51 4.54
CA ALA A 91 2.82 5.94 5.89
C ALA A 91 1.82 6.69 6.79
N GLY A 92 1.64 7.98 6.58
CA GLY A 92 0.75 8.82 7.39
C GLY A 92 -0.69 8.81 6.90
N LYS A 93 -0.93 9.09 5.61
CA LYS A 93 -2.28 9.22 5.04
C LYS A 93 -2.82 7.88 4.53
N VAL A 94 -2.18 7.33 3.50
CA VAL A 94 -2.70 6.14 2.79
C VAL A 94 -2.74 4.90 3.70
N ASN A 95 -1.63 4.60 4.37
CA ASN A 95 -1.52 3.43 5.25
C ASN A 95 -2.59 3.45 6.35
N LYS A 96 -2.76 4.60 7.01
CA LYS A 96 -3.72 4.73 8.11
C LYS A 96 -5.17 4.76 7.64
N SER A 97 -5.45 5.32 6.45
CA SER A 97 -6.77 5.19 5.82
C SER A 97 -7.13 3.73 5.56
N LEU A 98 -6.20 2.91 5.04
CA LEU A 98 -6.47 1.50 4.80
C LEU A 98 -6.70 0.72 6.09
N VAL A 99 -5.90 0.98 7.12
CA VAL A 99 -6.11 0.39 8.45
C VAL A 99 -7.50 0.76 8.99
N GLN A 100 -7.88 2.04 8.92
CA GLN A 100 -9.19 2.52 9.34
C GLN A 100 -10.32 1.84 8.56
N ASP A 101 -10.20 1.73 7.24
CA ASP A 101 -11.21 1.13 6.38
C ASP A 101 -11.38 -0.38 6.69
N ILE A 102 -10.27 -1.10 6.90
CA ILE A 102 -10.30 -2.51 7.29
C ILE A 102 -10.98 -2.71 8.66
N ILE A 103 -10.65 -1.87 9.65
CA ILE A 103 -11.28 -1.91 10.98
C ILE A 103 -12.77 -1.61 10.88
N ARG A 104 -13.18 -0.62 10.07
CA ARG A 104 -14.59 -0.27 9.85
C ARG A 104 -15.39 -1.42 9.25
N LEU A 105 -14.76 -2.25 8.42
CA LEU A 105 -15.36 -3.46 7.85
C LEU A 105 -15.36 -4.66 8.80
N GLY A 106 -14.93 -4.50 10.06
CA GLY A 106 -14.89 -5.55 11.08
C GLY A 106 -13.61 -6.39 11.07
N GLY A 107 -12.61 -6.00 10.30
CA GLY A 107 -11.29 -6.62 10.31
C GLY A 107 -10.37 -6.10 11.42
N ASN A 108 -9.19 -6.70 11.51
CA ASN A 108 -8.08 -6.16 12.30
C ASN A 108 -6.86 -6.00 11.40
N ALA A 109 -6.18 -4.85 11.50
CA ALA A 109 -5.01 -4.53 10.70
C ALA A 109 -4.02 -3.69 11.49
N ILE A 110 -2.72 -3.95 11.27
CA ILE A 110 -1.62 -3.12 11.75
C ILE A 110 -0.89 -2.57 10.54
N GLY A 111 -0.86 -1.25 10.44
CA GLY A 111 -0.18 -0.55 9.36
C GLY A 111 1.25 -0.21 9.77
N VAL A 112 2.22 -0.78 9.06
CA VAL A 112 3.66 -0.54 9.22
C VAL A 112 4.27 0.00 7.93
N SER A 113 5.50 0.46 8.05
CA SER A 113 6.39 0.93 6.99
C SER A 113 7.75 0.24 7.10
N GLY A 114 8.62 0.43 6.11
CA GLY A 114 9.94 -0.21 6.09
C GLY A 114 10.84 0.13 7.29
N ILE A 115 10.63 1.30 7.91
CA ILE A 115 11.41 1.75 9.07
C ILE A 115 11.03 1.04 10.38
N ASP A 116 9.79 0.53 10.47
CA ASP A 116 9.28 -0.09 11.69
C ASP A 116 10.01 -1.42 11.93
N GLY A 117 10.84 -1.45 12.97
CA GLY A 117 11.66 -2.63 13.29
C GLY A 117 12.71 -2.98 12.21
N LYS A 118 13.11 -2.02 11.37
CA LYS A 118 13.98 -2.25 10.19
C LYS A 118 13.44 -3.34 9.25
N LEU A 119 12.12 -3.37 9.05
CA LEU A 119 11.46 -4.35 8.18
C LEU A 119 12.02 -4.37 6.74
N ILE A 120 12.42 -3.20 6.22
CA ILE A 120 13.04 -3.06 4.90
C ILE A 120 14.26 -2.16 4.99
N GLU A 121 15.39 -2.67 4.50
CA GLU A 121 16.59 -1.88 4.24
C GLU A 121 16.70 -1.59 2.74
N ALA A 122 17.04 -0.34 2.39
CA ALA A 122 17.14 0.11 1.00
C ALA A 122 18.47 0.82 0.76
N LYS A 123 18.87 0.87 -0.50
CA LYS A 123 20.01 1.65 -1.00
C LYS A 123 19.57 2.42 -2.24
N PRO A 124 20.09 3.63 -2.49
CA PRO A 124 19.78 4.37 -3.70
C PRO A 124 20.12 3.56 -4.95
N ILE A 125 19.25 3.65 -5.97
CA ILE A 125 19.44 3.03 -7.29
C ILE A 125 20.50 3.80 -8.08
N SER A 126 20.42 5.13 -8.08
CA SER A 126 21.41 6.02 -8.69
C SER A 126 21.37 7.41 -8.07
N GLU A 127 22.47 8.16 -8.16
CA GLU A 127 22.55 9.52 -7.65
C GLU A 127 21.53 10.45 -8.32
N ASP A 128 21.28 10.26 -9.63
CA ASP A 128 20.33 11.06 -10.41
C ASP A 128 18.86 10.93 -9.95
N LEU A 129 18.53 9.84 -9.25
CA LEU A 129 17.19 9.60 -8.72
C LEU A 129 17.04 10.03 -7.25
N GLY A 130 18.15 10.38 -6.59
CA GLY A 130 18.17 10.82 -5.19
C GLY A 130 17.93 9.67 -4.21
N TYR A 131 16.82 9.73 -3.47
CA TYR A 131 16.46 8.78 -2.41
C TYR A 131 15.61 7.59 -2.91
N VAL A 132 15.64 7.29 -4.21
CA VAL A 132 15.00 6.10 -4.81
C VAL A 132 15.98 4.95 -4.86
#